data_AF-A0A7N0VDB8-F1
#
_entry.id   AF-A0A7N0VDB8-F1
#
_cell.length_a   1.000
_cell.length_b   1.000
_cell.length_c   1.000
_cell.angle_alpha   90.00
_cell.angle_beta   90.00
_cell.angle_gamma   90.00
#
_symmetry.space_group_name_H-M   'P 1'
#
loop_
_entity.id
_entity.type
_entity.pdbx_description
1 polymer ?
#
loop_
_entity_poly.entity_id
_entity_poly.type
_entity_poly.pdbx_seq_one_letter_code
_entity_poly.pdbx_strand_id
1 'polypeptide(L)'
;MIQRLKEAALPPTDKVYCPLPRCSALMSKKEIMDSSTNYLNDPNLDGMSKCTKCQKLFCRNCMVPWHRDTRCKDYQSSTAYNCAEDGKLKSLAKLKHWRQCIKCSNMIELSEGCYHIYCRCGYEFCYTWC
;
A
#
# COMPACT_ATOMS: atom_id res chain seq x y z
N MET A 1 -9.58 -20.62 10.23
CA MET A 1 -10.27 -21.31 9.13
C MET A 1 -11.24 -20.40 8.36
N ILE A 2 -12.07 -19.57 9.02
CA ILE A 2 -13.18 -18.82 8.38
C ILE A 2 -12.72 -17.64 7.48
N GLN A 3 -11.60 -16.96 7.78
CA GLN A 3 -11.11 -15.84 6.96
C GLN A 3 -10.68 -16.26 5.54
N ARG A 4 -9.95 -17.39 5.41
CA ARG A 4 -9.43 -17.87 4.12
C ARG A 4 -10.53 -18.24 3.12
N LEU A 5 -11.67 -18.75 3.62
CA LEU A 5 -12.83 -19.06 2.78
C LEU A 5 -13.50 -17.79 2.24
N LYS A 6 -13.61 -16.74 3.06
CA LYS A 6 -14.14 -15.44 2.64
C LYS A 6 -13.21 -14.72 1.67
N GLU A 7 -11.90 -14.83 1.88
CA GLU A 7 -10.90 -14.30 0.95
C GLU A 7 -10.92 -15.03 -0.39
N ALA A 8 -11.13 -16.34 -0.43
CA ALA A 8 -11.24 -17.10 -1.68
C ALA A 8 -12.54 -16.80 -2.45
N ALA A 9 -13.62 -16.47 -1.74
CA ALA A 9 -14.93 -16.21 -2.33
C ALA A 9 -15.04 -14.83 -3.03
N LEU A 10 -14.15 -13.88 -2.71
CA LEU A 10 -14.15 -12.56 -3.32
C LEU A 10 -13.14 -12.49 -4.48
N PRO A 11 -13.49 -11.86 -5.62
CA PRO A 11 -12.50 -11.56 -6.64
C PRO A 11 -11.48 -10.54 -6.10
N PRO A 12 -10.20 -10.59 -6.52
CA PRO A 12 -9.14 -9.70 -6.01
C PRO A 12 -9.50 -8.22 -6.10
N THR A 13 -10.25 -7.87 -7.14
CA THR A 13 -10.73 -6.51 -7.40
C THR A 13 -11.78 -6.02 -6.41
N ASP A 14 -12.47 -6.89 -5.67
CA ASP A 14 -13.51 -6.48 -4.71
C ASP A 14 -13.05 -6.54 -3.24
N LYS A 15 -11.85 -7.06 -2.97
CA LYS A 15 -11.28 -7.14 -1.62
C LYS A 15 -10.74 -5.78 -1.20
N VAL A 16 -11.14 -5.35 -0.02
CA VAL A 16 -10.59 -4.17 0.65
C VAL A 16 -10.20 -4.53 2.06
N TYR A 17 -8.96 -4.25 2.42
CA TYR A 17 -8.45 -4.50 3.76
C TYR A 17 -8.49 -3.22 4.59
N CYS A 18 -8.81 -3.36 5.86
CA CYS A 18 -8.67 -2.25 6.81
C CYS A 18 -7.18 -1.89 6.96
N PRO A 19 -6.78 -0.62 6.79
CA PRO A 19 -5.37 -0.22 6.84
C PRO A 19 -4.79 -0.20 8.26
N LEU A 20 -5.61 -0.43 9.27
CA LEU A 20 -5.16 -0.50 10.66
C LEU A 20 -4.57 -1.89 10.93
N PRO A 21 -3.28 -2.00 11.30
CA PRO A 21 -2.61 -3.29 11.47
C PRO A 21 -3.17 -4.14 12.61
N ARG A 22 -3.87 -3.52 13.58
CA ARG A 22 -4.56 -4.25 14.66
C ARG A 22 -5.91 -4.83 14.24
N CYS A 23 -6.47 -4.40 13.10
CA CYS A 23 -7.77 -4.86 12.61
C CYS A 23 -7.61 -5.74 11.38
N SER A 24 -6.94 -5.23 10.33
CA SER A 24 -6.69 -5.90 9.05
C SER A 24 -7.90 -6.70 8.51
N ALA A 25 -9.11 -6.25 8.84
CA ALA A 25 -10.33 -6.93 8.47
C ALA A 25 -10.55 -6.85 6.96
N LEU A 26 -10.91 -7.98 6.36
CA LEU A 26 -11.35 -8.05 4.97
C LEU A 26 -12.80 -7.57 4.85
N MET A 27 -13.05 -6.70 3.90
CA MET A 27 -14.35 -6.17 3.53
C MET A 27 -14.50 -6.17 2.01
N SER A 28 -15.74 -6.19 1.53
CA SER A 28 -16.04 -6.08 0.10
C SER A 28 -16.27 -4.63 -0.31
N LYS A 29 -15.98 -4.29 -1.57
CA LYS A 29 -16.28 -2.96 -2.14
C LYS A 29 -17.74 -2.53 -1.92
N LYS A 30 -18.70 -3.46 -1.96
CA LYS A 30 -20.13 -3.21 -1.72
C LYS A 30 -20.40 -2.76 -0.27
N GLU A 31 -19.89 -3.50 0.70
CA GLU A 31 -20.03 -3.17 2.14
C GLU A 31 -19.49 -1.77 2.47
N ILE A 32 -18.48 -1.34 1.73
CA ILE A 32 -17.89 -0.01 1.87
C ILE A 32 -18.74 1.06 1.18
N MET A 33 -19.22 0.80 -0.04
CA MET A 33 -20.09 1.73 -0.79
C MET A 33 -21.39 2.04 -0.04
N ASP A 34 -22.02 1.01 0.55
CA ASP A 34 -23.25 1.18 1.32
C ASP A 34 -23.03 2.09 2.54
N SER A 35 -21.84 2.05 3.15
CA SER A 35 -21.48 2.92 4.28
C SER A 35 -21.16 4.37 3.89
N SER A 36 -20.80 4.61 2.62
CA SER A 36 -20.44 5.93 2.08
C SER A 36 -21.61 6.72 1.51
N THR A 37 -22.79 6.11 1.39
CA THR A 37 -24.01 6.73 0.84
C THR A 37 -24.42 8.05 1.51
N ASN A 38 -24.03 8.28 2.77
CA ASN A 38 -24.31 9.53 3.48
C ASN A 38 -23.38 10.71 3.13
N TYR A 39 -22.31 10.48 2.37
CA TYR A 39 -21.26 11.49 2.11
C TYR A 39 -21.02 11.76 0.61
N LEU A 40 -21.83 11.17 -0.28
CA LEU A 40 -21.68 11.21 -1.75
C LEU A 40 -21.86 12.61 -2.38
N ASN A 41 -22.23 13.63 -1.61
CA ASN A 41 -22.46 14.98 -2.11
C ASN A 41 -21.21 15.88 -2.05
N ASP A 42 -20.11 15.46 -1.40
CA ASP A 42 -18.89 16.25 -1.34
C ASP A 42 -17.76 15.62 -2.19
N PRO A 43 -17.28 16.30 -3.25
CA PRO A 43 -16.21 15.78 -4.11
C PRO A 43 -14.84 15.68 -3.40
N ASN A 44 -14.68 16.22 -2.19
CA ASN A 44 -13.47 16.04 -1.38
C ASN A 44 -13.58 14.84 -0.41
N LEU A 45 -14.73 14.17 -0.34
CA LEU A 45 -14.94 12.93 0.44
C LEU A 45 -14.85 11.66 -0.43
N ASP A 46 -14.42 11.78 -1.68
CA ASP A 46 -14.27 10.67 -2.62
C ASP A 46 -13.33 9.60 -2.05
N GLY A 47 -13.87 8.39 -1.85
CA GLY A 47 -13.13 7.26 -1.27
C GLY A 47 -13.16 7.17 0.25
N MET A 48 -13.94 8.00 0.97
CA MET A 48 -14.18 7.84 2.40
C MET A 48 -14.91 6.52 2.69
N SER A 49 -14.35 5.71 3.58
CA SER A 49 -14.84 4.36 3.86
C SER A 49 -14.79 4.08 5.35
N LYS A 50 -15.81 3.40 5.88
CA LYS A 50 -15.83 2.99 7.29
C LYS A 50 -15.62 1.50 7.42
N CYS A 51 -14.71 1.09 8.30
CA CYS A 51 -14.49 -0.33 8.57
C CYS A 51 -15.66 -0.95 9.35
N THR A 52 -16.21 -2.07 8.90
CA THR A 52 -17.34 -2.73 9.57
C THR A 52 -16.96 -3.31 10.94
N LYS A 53 -15.69 -3.67 11.14
CA LYS A 53 -15.19 -4.27 12.39
C LYS A 53 -14.78 -3.25 13.44
N CYS A 54 -13.93 -2.30 13.07
CA CYS A 54 -13.38 -1.32 14.02
C CYS A 54 -14.08 0.04 13.97
N GLN A 55 -15.04 0.23 13.05
CA GLN A 55 -15.80 1.47 12.83
C GLN A 55 -14.91 2.70 12.56
N LYS A 56 -13.61 2.51 12.29
CA LYS A 56 -12.70 3.61 11.95
C LYS A 56 -12.84 3.98 10.48
N LEU A 57 -12.68 5.27 10.23
CA LEU A 57 -12.72 5.88 8.90
C LEU A 57 -11.34 5.77 8.24
N PHE A 58 -11.34 5.41 6.98
CA PHE A 58 -10.15 5.29 6.17
C PHE A 58 -10.41 5.71 4.73
N CYS A 59 -9.34 6.09 4.03
CA CYS A 59 -9.40 6.37 2.61
C CYS A 59 -9.17 5.07 1.84
N ARG A 60 -10.12 4.67 0.99
CA ARG A 60 -10.00 3.48 0.14
C ARG A 60 -9.00 3.67 -1.00
N ASN A 61 -8.78 4.90 -1.47
CA ASN A 61 -7.84 5.18 -2.55
C ASN A 61 -6.39 5.22 -2.07
N CYS A 62 -6.18 5.73 -0.86
CA CYS A 62 -4.86 5.83 -0.25
C CYS A 62 -4.57 4.69 0.74
N MET A 63 -5.53 3.81 1.07
CA MET A 63 -5.35 2.74 2.06
C MET A 63 -4.69 3.21 3.38
N VAL A 64 -5.07 4.39 3.85
CA VAL A 64 -4.58 4.99 5.12
C VAL A 64 -5.76 5.45 5.98
N PRO A 65 -5.56 5.72 7.29
CA PRO A 65 -6.57 6.43 8.08
C PRO A 65 -7.07 7.68 7.37
N TRP A 66 -8.36 7.99 7.57
CA TRP A 66 -9.01 9.07 6.83
C TRP A 66 -8.28 10.41 7.04
N HIS A 67 -7.98 11.10 5.93
CA HIS A 67 -7.34 12.41 5.94
C HIS A 67 -8.32 13.44 5.34
N ARG A 68 -8.75 14.42 6.15
CA ARG A 68 -9.64 15.50 5.70
C ARG A 68 -8.87 16.66 5.07
N ASP A 69 -7.60 16.81 5.43
CA ASP A 69 -6.79 18.00 5.14
C ASP A 69 -6.19 18.05 3.73
N THR A 70 -6.12 16.91 3.04
CA THR A 70 -5.47 16.79 1.74
C THR A 70 -6.28 15.90 0.82
N ARG A 71 -6.33 16.26 -0.47
CA ARG A 71 -6.92 15.40 -1.50
C ARG A 71 -6.07 14.14 -1.65
N CYS A 72 -6.69 13.03 -2.02
CA CYS A 72 -6.01 11.74 -2.20
C CYS A 72 -4.79 11.83 -3.12
N LYS A 73 -4.85 12.63 -4.19
CA LYS A 73 -3.72 12.82 -5.12
C LYS A 73 -2.52 13.48 -4.45
N ASP A 74 -2.76 14.56 -3.72
CA ASP A 74 -1.72 15.28 -2.99
C ASP A 74 -1.17 14.46 -1.82
N TYR A 75 -2.02 13.69 -1.14
CA TYR A 75 -1.60 12.78 -0.08
C TYR A 75 -0.71 11.64 -0.61
N GLN A 76 -1.06 11.04 -1.76
CA GLN A 76 -0.24 10.03 -2.43
C GLN A 76 1.12 10.58 -2.88
N SER A 77 1.16 11.85 -3.30
CA SER A 77 2.41 12.55 -3.63
C SER A 77 3.21 12.98 -2.40
N SER A 78 2.63 12.92 -1.20
CA SER A 78 3.32 13.31 0.03
C SER A 78 4.36 12.26 0.44
N THR A 79 5.47 12.74 0.99
CA THR A 79 6.54 11.88 1.55
C THR A 79 6.03 11.01 2.71
N ALA A 80 4.98 11.44 3.40
CA ALA A 80 4.37 10.71 4.52
C ALA A 80 3.71 9.40 4.06
N TYR A 81 3.00 9.41 2.93
CA TYR A 81 2.43 8.20 2.33
C TYR A 81 3.53 7.22 1.87
N ASN A 82 4.54 7.75 1.18
CA ASN A 82 5.72 7.00 0.72
C ASN A 82 6.62 6.46 1.86
N CYS A 83 6.38 6.88 3.11
CA CYS A 83 7.12 6.44 4.29
C CYS A 83 6.37 5.35 5.09
N ALA A 84 5.04 5.33 5.04
CA ALA A 84 4.22 4.44 5.85
C ALA A 84 4.25 2.97 5.39
N GLU A 85 4.22 2.70 4.09
CA GLU A 85 4.39 1.34 3.56
C GLU A 85 5.87 0.98 3.35
N ASP A 86 6.69 1.96 2.96
CA ASP A 86 8.07 1.73 2.54
C ASP A 86 9.08 1.79 3.69
N GLY A 87 8.70 2.28 4.88
CA GLY A 87 9.64 2.45 6.01
C GLY A 87 10.24 1.14 6.51
N LYS A 88 9.44 0.06 6.55
CA LYS A 88 9.92 -1.28 6.91
C LYS A 88 10.75 -1.89 5.78
N LEU A 89 10.32 -1.74 4.53
CA LEU A 89 11.03 -2.25 3.36
C LEU A 89 12.40 -1.56 3.22
N LYS A 90 12.47 -0.24 3.37
CA LYS A 90 13.72 0.55 3.38
C LYS A 90 14.62 0.20 4.54
N SER A 91 14.06 -0.05 5.73
CA SER A 91 14.85 -0.47 6.89
C SER A 91 15.45 -1.86 6.69
N LEU A 92 14.67 -2.81 6.16
CA LEU A 92 15.16 -4.13 5.77
C LEU A 92 16.17 -4.05 4.62
N ALA A 93 15.92 -3.21 3.63
CA ALA A 93 16.84 -2.96 2.52
C ALA A 93 18.18 -2.44 3.02
N LYS A 94 18.19 -1.51 3.99
CA LYS A 94 19.42 -1.05 4.64
C LYS A 94 20.15 -2.18 5.38
N LEU A 95 19.42 -2.98 6.15
CA LEU A 95 19.99 -4.10 6.91
C LEU A 95 20.55 -5.21 6.00
N LYS A 96 19.92 -5.44 4.85
CA LYS A 96 20.28 -6.48 3.89
C LYS A 96 21.09 -5.95 2.70
N HIS A 97 21.49 -4.68 2.74
CA HIS A 97 22.20 -3.98 1.67
C HIS A 97 21.53 -4.11 0.29
N TRP A 98 20.20 -4.17 0.26
CA TRP A 98 19.43 -4.13 -0.98
C TRP A 98 19.55 -2.75 -1.63
N ARG A 99 19.62 -2.73 -2.96
CA ARG A 99 19.75 -1.48 -3.72
C ARG A 99 18.51 -1.25 -4.57
N GLN A 100 18.05 0.00 -4.60
CA GLN A 100 16.94 0.39 -5.44
C GLN A 100 17.44 0.68 -6.86
N CYS A 101 16.79 0.12 -7.87
CA CYS A 101 17.09 0.43 -9.27
C CYS A 101 16.69 1.88 -9.59
N ILE A 102 17.60 2.66 -10.17
CA ILE A 102 17.36 4.07 -10.53
C ILE A 102 16.28 4.22 -11.61
N LYS A 103 16.14 3.22 -12.51
CA LYS A 103 15.20 3.29 -13.63
C LYS A 103 13.77 2.91 -13.25
N CYS A 104 13.58 1.90 -12.42
CA CYS A 104 12.26 1.32 -12.15
C CYS A 104 11.88 1.31 -10.66
N SER A 105 12.73 1.86 -9.79
CA SER A 105 12.51 1.96 -8.35
C SER A 105 12.27 0.63 -7.63
N ASN A 106 12.56 -0.51 -8.26
CA ASN A 106 12.47 -1.83 -7.63
C ASN A 106 13.66 -2.05 -6.67
N MET A 107 13.38 -2.60 -5.50
CA MET A 107 14.40 -3.09 -4.58
C MET A 107 14.99 -4.39 -5.10
N ILE A 108 16.31 -4.47 -5.14
CA ILE A 108 17.04 -5.63 -5.62
C ILE A 108 17.84 -6.17 -4.44
N GLU A 109 17.76 -7.49 -4.22
CA GLU A 109 18.59 -8.21 -3.27
C GLU A 109 19.82 -8.76 -3.99
N LEU A 110 20.99 -8.64 -3.34
CA LEU A 110 22.17 -9.39 -3.73
C LEU A 110 22.23 -10.67 -2.89
N SER A 111 21.89 -11.81 -3.48
CA SER A 111 21.88 -13.08 -2.75
C SER A 111 23.31 -13.60 -2.58
N GLU A 112 24.04 -13.87 -3.68
CA GLU A 112 25.45 -14.28 -3.69
C GLU A 112 26.08 -13.95 -5.07
N GLY A 113 27.41 -13.78 -5.16
CA GLY A 113 28.14 -13.69 -6.43
C GLY A 113 28.67 -12.30 -6.83
N CYS A 114 28.64 -12.01 -8.14
CA CYS A 114 29.25 -10.81 -8.73
C CYS A 114 28.47 -9.53 -8.37
N TYR A 115 29.19 -8.44 -8.13
CA TYR A 115 28.58 -7.13 -7.86
C TYR A 115 27.87 -6.51 -9.06
N HIS A 116 28.03 -7.06 -10.27
CA HIS A 116 27.33 -6.58 -11.45
C HIS A 116 25.94 -7.21 -11.56
N ILE A 117 24.91 -6.39 -11.46
CA ILE A 117 23.51 -6.83 -11.34
C ILE A 117 22.68 -6.28 -12.49
N TYR A 118 21.87 -7.18 -13.06
CA TYR A 118 20.89 -6.86 -14.09
C TYR A 118 19.51 -6.73 -13.46
N CYS A 119 18.90 -5.56 -13.58
CA CYS A 119 17.51 -5.38 -13.20
C CYS A 119 16.58 -6.00 -14.27
N ARG A 120 15.38 -6.43 -13.85
CA ARG A 120 14.32 -6.89 -14.76
C ARG A 120 13.91 -5.85 -15.81
N CYS A 121 14.19 -4.56 -15.58
CA CYS A 121 13.96 -3.51 -16.57
C CYS A 121 15.06 -3.39 -17.64
N GLY A 122 16.09 -4.25 -17.61
CA GLY A 122 17.22 -4.23 -18.53
C GLY A 122 18.34 -3.26 -18.13
N TYR A 123 18.19 -2.55 -17.00
CA TYR A 123 19.26 -1.70 -16.48
C TYR A 123 20.29 -2.52 -15.70
N GLU A 124 21.55 -2.43 -16.10
CA GLU A 124 22.68 -3.05 -15.40
C GLU A 124 23.41 -2.03 -14.52
N PHE A 125 23.81 -2.45 -13.32
CA PHE A 125 24.60 -1.60 -12.43
C PHE A 125 25.45 -2.44 -11.49
N CYS A 126 26.58 -1.86 -11.07
CA CYS A 126 27.42 -2.45 -10.05
C CYS A 126 26.96 -2.07 -8.64
N TYR A 127 26.91 -3.06 -7.75
CA TYR A 127 26.72 -2.92 -6.30
C TYR A 127 27.96 -2.40 -5.57
N THR A 128 29.08 -2.20 -6.29
CA THR A 128 30.31 -1.66 -5.73
C THR A 128 30.07 -0.28 -5.11
N TRP A 129 30.49 -0.15 -3.86
CA TRP A 129 30.60 1.13 -3.17
C TRP A 129 31.81 1.86 -3.75
N CYS A 130 31.62 3.11 -4.14
CA CYS A 130 32.70 4.09 -4.18
C CYS A 130 32.42 5.08 -3.05
#